data_AF-G1K3N3-F1
#
_entry.id   AF-G1K3N3-F1
#
_cell.length_a   1.000
_cell.length_b   1.000
_cell.length_c   1.000
_cell.angle_alpha   90.00
_cell.angle_beta   90.00
_cell.angle_gamma   90.00
#
_symmetry.space_group_name_H-M   'P 1'
#
loop_
_entity.id
_entity.type
_entity.pdbx_description
1 polymer ?
#
loop_
_entity_poly.entity_id
_entity_poly.type
_entity_poly.pdbx_seq_one_letter_code
_entity_poly.pdbx_strand_id
1 'polypeptide(L)'
;GSSGSSGNVDSNQNKASMLQARLNDEAGGTRLLRVHHESDTEERGFLEKAAVKKMAKAIMADPNKADEVYKKWADKGYTLTQMSNFLKSKTAGKYDRVYNGYVIHLDY
;
A
#
# COMPACT_ATOMS: atom_id res chain seq x y z
N GLY A 1 -65.15 26.21 24.76
CA GLY A 1 -66.13 26.74 23.81
C GLY A 1 -65.60 26.55 22.41
N SER A 2 -66.49 26.12 21.50
CA SER A 2 -66.41 26.19 20.04
C SER A 2 -65.23 25.51 19.34
N SER A 3 -65.35 24.99 18.14
CA SER A 3 -66.48 24.63 17.28
C SER A 3 -65.82 23.90 16.12
N GLY A 4 -66.46 22.86 15.58
CA GLY A 4 -66.00 22.25 14.34
C GLY A 4 -66.03 23.24 13.18
N SER A 5 -65.19 22.99 12.17
CA SER A 5 -65.39 23.52 10.83
C SER A 5 -64.89 22.51 9.79
N SER A 6 -65.81 22.17 8.89
CA SER A 6 -65.65 21.32 7.72
C SER A 6 -65.09 22.15 6.56
N GLY A 7 -64.16 21.60 5.78
CA GLY A 7 -63.64 22.22 4.57
C GLY A 7 -63.26 21.16 3.54
N ASN A 8 -63.98 21.18 2.41
CA ASN A 8 -63.89 20.28 1.28
C ASN A 8 -62.69 20.59 0.34
N VAL A 9 -62.54 19.69 -0.63
CA VAL A 9 -62.15 19.85 -2.04
C VAL A 9 -60.75 19.35 -2.45
N ASP A 10 -60.86 18.41 -3.37
CA ASP A 10 -59.96 17.68 -4.26
C ASP A 10 -58.80 18.46 -4.90
N SER A 11 -57.62 17.82 -4.96
CA SER A 11 -56.94 17.56 -6.25
C SER A 11 -55.58 16.90 -6.06
N ASN A 12 -55.47 15.71 -6.65
CA ASN A 12 -54.52 15.40 -7.70
C ASN A 12 -53.01 15.63 -7.46
N GLN A 13 -52.28 14.52 -7.65
CA GLN A 13 -50.85 14.44 -7.99
C GLN A 13 -49.84 14.63 -6.87
N ASN A 14 -49.47 13.52 -6.23
CA ASN A 14 -48.06 13.12 -6.24
C ASN A 14 -47.93 11.62 -6.02
N LYS A 15 -47.72 10.88 -7.12
CA LYS A 15 -47.09 9.57 -7.06
C LYS A 15 -45.67 9.78 -6.54
N ALA A 16 -45.29 8.93 -5.60
CA ALA A 16 -43.92 8.66 -5.21
C ALA A 16 -43.19 9.81 -4.49
N SER A 17 -43.50 10.03 -3.21
CA SER A 17 -42.45 10.38 -2.24
C SER A 17 -42.96 10.19 -0.82
N MET A 18 -42.58 9.08 -0.20
CA MET A 18 -42.24 8.94 1.22
C MET A 18 -42.38 7.47 1.60
N LEU A 19 -41.36 6.67 1.27
CA LEU A 19 -40.93 5.60 2.16
C LEU A 19 -40.53 6.25 3.48
N GLN A 20 -41.51 6.55 4.32
CA GLN A 20 -41.27 6.85 5.71
C GLN A 20 -41.31 5.53 6.47
N ALA A 21 -40.13 5.18 6.97
CA ALA A 21 -39.93 4.84 8.36
C ALA A 21 -40.79 3.68 8.90
N ARG A 22 -40.21 2.48 8.85
CA ARG A 22 -40.26 1.40 9.86
C ARG A 22 -39.74 0.14 9.17
N LEU A 23 -38.66 -0.54 9.54
CA LEU A 23 -38.06 -0.81 10.84
C LEU A 23 -36.61 -1.27 10.61
N ASN A 24 -35.74 -0.94 11.55
CA ASN A 24 -34.44 -1.55 11.94
C ASN A 24 -33.63 -0.36 12.49
N ASP A 25 -33.78 0.04 13.76
CA ASP A 25 -33.56 -0.76 14.97
C ASP A 25 -32.35 -1.69 14.90
N GLU A 26 -31.53 -1.58 15.94
CA GLU A 26 -30.25 -2.23 16.15
C GLU A 26 -29.16 -1.91 15.13
N ALA A 27 -28.40 -0.85 15.45
CA ALA A 27 -26.96 -0.94 15.72
C ALA A 27 -26.22 -2.05 14.98
N GLY A 28 -26.38 -2.11 13.65
CA GLY A 28 -25.53 -2.83 12.75
C GLY A 28 -24.17 -2.21 12.96
N GLY A 29 -23.32 -2.91 13.71
CA GLY A 29 -21.92 -2.62 13.84
C GLY A 29 -21.42 -2.39 12.43
N THR A 30 -21.25 -1.13 12.08
CA THR A 30 -20.50 -0.69 10.93
C THR A 30 -19.08 -1.09 11.30
N ARG A 31 -18.79 -2.38 11.08
CA ARG A 31 -17.50 -2.84 10.67
C ARG A 31 -17.29 -2.10 9.37
N LEU A 32 -16.88 -0.83 9.51
CA LEU A 32 -16.26 -0.05 8.48
C LEU A 32 -15.17 -0.99 8.01
N LEU A 33 -15.44 -1.71 6.93
CA LEU A 33 -14.41 -2.33 6.14
C LEU A 33 -13.53 -1.13 5.84
N ARG A 34 -12.45 -1.02 6.63
CA ARG A 34 -11.41 -0.05 6.45
C ARG A 34 -10.92 -0.35 5.06
N VAL A 35 -11.48 0.37 4.10
CA VAL A 35 -11.05 0.35 2.72
C VAL A 35 -9.57 0.65 2.84
N HIS A 36 -8.76 -0.33 2.51
CA HIS A 36 -7.30 -0.23 2.56
C HIS A 36 -6.94 0.68 1.39
N HIS A 37 -7.23 1.97 1.55
CA HIS A 37 -6.70 3.02 0.70
C HIS A 37 -5.26 3.19 1.14
N GLU A 38 -4.36 3.23 0.17
CA GLU A 38 -2.92 3.54 0.29
C GLU A 38 -2.02 2.32 0.59
N SER A 39 -1.72 1.51 -0.43
CA SER A 39 -0.50 0.67 -0.38
C SER A 39 0.12 0.33 -1.75
N ASP A 40 -0.27 0.97 -2.85
CA ASP A 40 0.42 0.73 -4.14
C ASP A 40 1.88 1.23 -4.18
N THR A 41 2.28 2.10 -3.24
CA THR A 41 3.67 2.56 -3.11
C THR A 41 4.51 1.62 -2.22
N GLU A 42 3.89 0.93 -1.25
CA GLU A 42 4.59 0.04 -0.33
C GLU A 42 4.88 -1.33 -0.95
N GLU A 43 4.02 -1.81 -1.85
CA GLU A 43 4.18 -3.10 -2.52
C GLU A 43 5.43 -3.14 -3.42
N ARG A 44 5.73 -2.03 -4.13
CA ARG A 44 6.93 -1.94 -4.96
C ARG A 44 8.21 -2.01 -4.13
N GLY A 45 8.30 -1.24 -3.05
CA GLY A 45 9.47 -1.25 -2.18
C GLY A 45 9.72 -2.62 -1.52
N PHE A 46 8.66 -3.36 -1.21
CA PHE A 46 8.78 -4.72 -0.66
C PHE A 46 9.29 -5.73 -1.68
N LEU A 47 8.77 -5.66 -2.92
CA LEU A 47 9.20 -6.51 -4.03
C LEU A 47 10.66 -6.23 -4.43
N GLU A 48 11.05 -4.96 -4.49
CA GLU A 48 12.42 -4.53 -4.81
C GLU A 48 13.42 -4.97 -3.74
N LYS A 49 13.08 -4.80 -2.46
CA LYS A 49 13.90 -5.28 -1.35
C LYS A 49 14.12 -6.79 -1.40
N ALA A 50 13.09 -7.56 -1.72
CA ALA A 50 13.21 -9.00 -1.88
C ALA A 50 14.12 -9.38 -3.06
N ALA A 51 13.97 -8.70 -4.20
CA ALA A 51 14.81 -8.90 -5.38
C ALA A 51 16.28 -8.57 -5.11
N VAL A 52 16.56 -7.43 -4.47
CA VAL A 52 17.91 -7.01 -4.07
C VAL A 52 18.56 -8.05 -3.14
N LYS A 53 17.84 -8.52 -2.11
CA LYS A 53 18.36 -9.58 -1.23
C LYS A 53 18.63 -10.88 -1.96
N LYS A 54 17.78 -11.27 -2.92
CA LYS A 54 17.96 -12.47 -3.74
C LYS A 54 19.25 -12.36 -4.58
N MET A 55 19.45 -11.23 -5.24
CA MET A 55 20.66 -10.93 -6.01
C MET A 55 21.91 -10.91 -5.11
N ALA A 56 21.83 -10.26 -3.93
CA ALA A 56 22.94 -10.23 -2.98
C ALA A 56 23.35 -11.63 -2.52
N LYS A 57 22.38 -12.52 -2.25
CA LYS A 57 22.68 -13.92 -1.95
C LYS A 57 23.34 -14.64 -3.13
N ALA A 58 22.96 -14.32 -4.36
CA ALA A 58 23.61 -14.87 -5.55
C ALA A 58 25.07 -14.39 -5.66
N ILE A 59 25.37 -13.13 -5.33
CA ILE A 59 26.76 -12.63 -5.26
C ILE A 59 27.57 -13.36 -4.18
N MET A 60 26.96 -13.59 -3.01
CA MET A 60 27.62 -14.32 -1.93
C MET A 60 27.97 -15.77 -2.31
N ALA A 61 27.14 -16.41 -3.14
CA ALA A 61 27.41 -17.74 -3.69
C ALA A 61 28.43 -17.69 -4.84
N ASP A 62 28.27 -16.71 -5.73
CA ASP A 62 29.09 -16.50 -6.93
C ASP A 62 29.57 -15.04 -7.02
N PRO A 63 30.79 -14.74 -6.57
CA PRO A 63 31.32 -13.37 -6.61
C PRO A 63 31.49 -12.85 -8.04
N ASN A 64 31.59 -13.72 -9.05
CA ASN A 64 31.65 -13.33 -10.47
C ASN A 64 30.36 -12.62 -10.94
N LYS A 65 29.22 -12.82 -10.27
CA LYS A 65 27.95 -12.14 -10.61
C LYS A 65 27.84 -10.74 -10.01
N ALA A 66 28.78 -10.34 -9.15
CA ALA A 66 28.77 -9.05 -8.49
C ALA A 66 28.67 -7.90 -9.51
N ASP A 67 29.53 -7.90 -10.52
CA ASP A 67 29.61 -6.84 -11.52
C ASP A 67 28.29 -6.65 -12.29
N GLU A 68 27.68 -7.75 -12.77
CA GLU A 68 26.39 -7.70 -13.46
C GLU A 68 25.27 -7.17 -12.55
N VAL A 69 25.24 -7.65 -11.30
CA VAL A 69 24.21 -7.24 -10.33
C VAL A 69 24.38 -5.77 -9.96
N TYR A 70 25.61 -5.31 -9.73
CA TYR A 70 25.91 -3.90 -9.43
C TYR A 70 25.49 -2.99 -10.57
N LYS A 71 25.81 -3.36 -11.82
CA LYS A 71 25.31 -2.65 -13.01
C LYS A 71 23.79 -2.59 -13.04
N LYS A 72 23.10 -3.70 -12.79
CA LYS A 72 21.62 -3.72 -12.71
C LYS A 72 21.06 -2.79 -11.63
N TRP A 73 21.71 -2.72 -10.47
CA TRP A 73 21.28 -1.84 -9.40
C TRP A 73 21.52 -0.37 -9.74
N ALA A 74 22.66 -0.05 -10.34
CA ALA A 74 22.99 1.28 -10.82
C ALA A 74 22.03 1.74 -11.94
N ASP A 75 21.73 0.86 -12.90
CA ASP A 75 20.78 1.11 -14.00
C ASP A 75 19.36 1.41 -13.50
N LYS A 76 18.96 0.74 -12.41
CA LYS A 76 17.71 1.03 -11.69
C LYS A 76 17.72 2.35 -10.90
N GLY A 77 18.88 2.99 -10.75
CA GLY A 77 19.04 4.20 -9.96
C GLY A 77 19.02 3.95 -8.45
N TYR A 78 19.38 2.74 -7.99
CA TYR A 78 19.43 2.47 -6.55
C TYR A 78 20.56 3.23 -5.88
N THR A 79 20.22 4.05 -4.90
CA THR A 79 21.21 4.77 -4.10
C THR A 79 21.83 3.88 -3.02
N LEU A 80 22.99 4.27 -2.50
CA LEU A 80 23.63 3.59 -1.36
C LEU A 80 22.71 3.51 -0.14
N THR A 81 21.92 4.55 0.11
CA THR A 81 20.93 4.59 1.20
C THR A 81 19.84 3.53 1.01
N GLN A 82 19.28 3.43 -0.20
CA GLN A 82 18.29 2.40 -0.52
C GLN A 82 18.89 1.01 -0.43
N MET A 83 20.09 0.82 -0.95
CA MET A 83 20.79 -0.47 -0.91
C MET A 83 21.04 -0.93 0.53
N SER A 84 21.48 -0.02 1.42
CA SER A 84 21.63 -0.30 2.85
C SER A 84 20.31 -0.75 3.48
N ASN A 85 19.20 -0.07 3.18
CA ASN A 85 17.88 -0.45 3.68
C ASN A 85 17.40 -1.81 3.12
N PHE A 86 17.67 -2.08 1.84
CA PHE A 86 17.29 -3.33 1.19
C PHE A 86 18.12 -4.51 1.72
N LEU A 87 19.42 -4.32 1.90
CA LEU A 87 20.34 -5.33 2.43
C LEU A 87 20.28 -5.47 3.96
N LYS A 88 19.52 -4.63 4.65
CA LYS A 88 19.33 -4.71 6.11
C LYS A 88 18.86 -6.11 6.52
N SER A 89 19.64 -6.75 7.39
CA SER A 89 19.45 -8.13 7.84
C SER A 89 19.53 -8.21 9.35
N LYS A 90 18.92 -9.25 9.94
CA LYS A 90 18.99 -9.53 11.38
C LYS A 90 20.43 -9.82 11.83
N THR A 91 21.22 -10.44 10.95
CA THR A 91 22.66 -10.64 11.13
C THR A 91 23.41 -9.44 10.59
N ALA A 92 24.05 -8.68 11.48
CA ALA A 92 24.95 -7.61 11.11
C ALA A 92 26.10 -8.14 10.25
N GLY A 93 26.56 -7.35 9.27
CA GLY A 93 27.68 -7.70 8.40
C GLY A 93 27.41 -8.80 7.36
N LYS A 94 26.21 -9.43 7.34
CA LYS A 94 25.91 -10.51 6.38
C LYS A 94 26.09 -10.09 4.92
N TYR A 95 25.66 -8.88 4.58
CA TYR A 95 25.72 -8.34 3.23
C TYR A 95 26.75 -7.22 3.08
N ASP A 96 27.63 -7.04 4.07
CA ASP A 96 28.64 -5.97 4.06
C ASP A 96 29.54 -6.07 2.84
N ARG A 97 30.03 -7.28 2.53
CA ARG A 97 30.87 -7.50 1.34
C ARG A 97 30.17 -7.09 0.05
N VAL A 98 28.87 -7.38 -0.06
CA VAL A 98 28.07 -7.03 -1.23
C VAL A 98 27.85 -5.53 -1.30
N TYR A 99 27.53 -4.90 -0.17
CA TYR A 99 27.32 -3.46 -0.05
C TYR A 99 28.59 -2.68 -0.37
N ASN A 100 29.72 -3.02 0.25
CA ASN A 100 31.01 -2.39 -0.01
C ASN A 100 31.43 -2.52 -1.48
N GLY A 101 31.21 -3.69 -2.11
CA GLY A 101 31.46 -3.85 -3.55
C GLY A 101 30.59 -2.93 -4.41
N TYR A 102 29.34 -2.69 -4.01
CA TYR A 102 28.47 -1.74 -4.71
C TYR A 102 28.88 -0.28 -4.49
N VAL A 103 29.37 0.08 -3.30
CA VAL A 103 29.95 1.41 -3.02
C VAL A 103 31.10 1.70 -3.97
N ILE A 104 32.04 0.76 -4.11
CA ILE A 104 33.17 0.90 -5.03
C ILE A 104 32.69 1.03 -6.47
N HIS A 105 31.68 0.26 -6.87
CA HIS A 105 31.13 0.34 -8.23
C HIS A 105 30.48 1.70 -8.56
N LEU A 106 29.89 2.39 -7.58
CA LEU A 106 29.29 3.71 -7.80
C LEU A 106 30.31 4.87 -7.69
N ASP A 107 31.45 4.63 -7.05
CA ASP A 107 32.54 5.60 -6.90
C ASP A 107 33.45 5.66 -8.14
N TYR A 108 33.46 4.58 -8.94
CA TYR A 108 34.29 4.39 -10.13
C TYR A 108 33.61 4.90 -11.42
#